data_AF-A0A5N6EVY7-F1
#
_entry.id   AF-A0A5N6EVY7-F1
#
_cell.length_a   1.000
_cell.length_b   1.000
_cell.length_c   1.000
_cell.angle_alpha   90.00
_cell.angle_beta   90.00
_cell.angle_gamma   90.00
#
_symmetry.space_group_name_H-M   'P 1'
#
loop_
_entity.id
_entity.type
_entity.pdbx_description
1 polymer ?
#
loop_
_entity_poly.entity_id
_entity_poly.type
_entity_poly.pdbx_seq_one_letter_code
_entity_poly.pdbx_strand_id
1 'polypeptide(L)'
;MEITGHPVAHLAVSVGSAQSPPPSNLDLDIFVTLGHFSAVGKEVHYTGSSGDSVPVTKGWLRVSLRKVNHDSPYHRDYLPRREYRSSDVLPVANGVIYECDVELWPTNMVVEAGRWLVFEVASVDTEGAGLFKHNSPIDRPPSKFEGTNYIQFGEGHENYIVLPIIPGGS
;
A
#
# COMPACT_ATOMS: atom_id res chain seq x y z
N MET A 1 13.04 -7.23 -17.65
CA MET A 1 12.59 -7.85 -16.39
C MET A 1 11.11 -8.11 -16.51
N GLU A 2 10.67 -9.36 -16.33
CA GLU A 2 9.25 -9.71 -16.30
C GLU A 2 8.78 -9.79 -14.84
N ILE A 3 7.63 -9.21 -14.53
CA ILE A 3 6.99 -9.24 -13.22
C ILE A 3 5.59 -9.80 -13.41
N THR A 4 5.33 -10.97 -12.82
CA THR A 4 4.03 -11.66 -12.97
C THR A 4 3.64 -12.29 -11.62
N GLY A 5 2.60 -11.76 -10.98
CA GLY A 5 2.11 -12.24 -9.68
C GLY A 5 1.65 -11.10 -8.76
N HIS A 6 1.68 -11.33 -7.43
CA HIS A 6 1.32 -10.35 -6.40
C HIS A 6 2.56 -9.64 -5.85
N PRO A 7 2.74 -8.33 -6.08
CA PRO A 7 3.71 -7.55 -5.33
C PRO A 7 3.21 -7.27 -3.90
N VAL A 8 4.14 -7.16 -2.95
CA VAL A 8 3.83 -6.76 -1.58
C VAL A 8 4.83 -5.70 -1.13
N ALA A 9 4.35 -4.66 -0.47
CA ALA A 9 5.20 -3.63 0.14
C ALA A 9 5.21 -3.78 1.65
N HIS A 10 6.39 -3.85 2.24
CA HIS A 10 6.60 -3.77 3.68
C HIS A 10 6.96 -2.32 4.04
N LEU A 11 6.20 -1.71 4.94
CA LEU A 11 6.38 -0.32 5.34
C LEU A 11 6.29 -0.16 6.86
N ALA A 12 7.27 0.53 7.42
CA ALA A 12 7.26 1.01 8.79
C ALA A 12 6.55 2.36 8.84
N VAL A 13 5.38 2.43 9.48
CA VAL A 13 4.55 3.65 9.49
C VAL A 13 4.16 4.10 10.88
N SER A 14 3.93 5.39 11.06
CA SER A 14 3.29 5.93 12.26
C SER A 14 2.42 7.16 11.92
N VAL A 15 1.60 7.57 12.88
CA VAL A 15 0.78 8.79 12.79
C VAL A 15 1.08 9.71 13.97
N GLY A 16 1.18 11.00 13.71
CA GLY A 16 1.31 12.07 14.69
C GLY A 16 0.09 12.98 14.69
N SER A 17 -0.53 13.16 15.85
CA SER A 17 -1.56 14.17 16.12
C SER A 17 -0.95 15.34 16.87
N ALA A 18 -1.31 16.56 16.48
CA ALA A 18 -0.93 17.78 17.19
C ALA A 18 -1.83 18.08 18.42
N GLN A 19 -2.89 17.30 18.64
CA GLN A 19 -3.81 17.50 19.76
C GLN A 19 -3.20 17.04 21.09
N SER A 20 -3.58 17.71 22.19
CA SER A 20 -3.11 17.39 23.55
C SER A 20 -4.30 17.31 24.53
N PRO A 21 -4.63 16.12 25.08
CA PRO A 21 -4.00 14.82 24.78
C PRO A 21 -4.32 14.33 23.35
N PRO A 22 -3.48 13.47 22.74
CA PRO A 22 -3.78 12.90 21.43
C PRO A 22 -5.02 12.00 21.48
N PRO A 23 -5.78 11.87 20.37
CA PRO A 23 -6.93 10.97 20.31
C PRO A 23 -6.52 9.52 20.59
N SER A 24 -7.36 8.77 21.29
CA SER A 24 -7.11 7.37 21.66
C SER A 24 -7.46 6.36 20.57
N ASN A 25 -8.03 6.84 19.46
CA ASN A 25 -8.62 6.01 18.41
C ASN A 25 -8.12 6.40 17.01
N LEU A 26 -6.89 6.94 16.92
CA LEU A 26 -6.25 7.31 15.65
C LEU A 26 -6.18 6.12 14.68
N ASP A 27 -5.94 6.43 13.42
CA ASP A 27 -5.68 5.46 12.36
C ASP A 27 -5.03 6.16 11.17
N LEU A 28 -4.51 5.37 10.25
CA LEU A 28 -4.00 5.88 8.98
C LEU A 28 -4.25 4.86 7.88
N ASP A 29 -4.44 5.36 6.67
CA ASP A 29 -4.53 4.55 5.48
C ASP A 29 -3.24 4.70 4.66
N ILE A 30 -2.78 3.58 4.12
CA ILE A 30 -1.64 3.49 3.21
C ILE A 30 -2.19 3.16 1.84
N PHE A 31 -1.89 4.03 0.87
CA PHE A 31 -2.17 3.84 -0.54
C PHE A 31 -0.84 3.67 -1.24
N VAL A 32 -0.65 2.58 -1.98
CA VAL A 32 0.58 2.35 -2.73
C VAL A 32 0.26 2.17 -4.21
N THR A 33 1.12 2.73 -5.05
CA THR A 33 1.00 2.63 -6.52
C THR A 33 2.34 2.24 -7.11
N LEU A 34 2.32 1.25 -8.01
CA LEU A 34 3.46 0.91 -8.85
C LEU A 34 3.25 1.53 -10.24
N GLY A 35 4.06 2.51 -10.59
CA GLY A 35 4.10 3.13 -11.91
C GLY A 35 5.20 2.54 -12.79
N HIS A 36 5.03 2.64 -14.10
CA HIS A 36 6.01 2.20 -15.11
C HIS A 36 6.33 3.36 -16.03
N PHE A 37 7.60 3.66 -16.24
CA PHE A 37 8.04 4.79 -17.03
C PHE A 37 8.89 4.34 -18.22
N SER A 38 8.59 4.91 -19.38
CA SER A 38 9.35 4.74 -20.62
C SER A 38 10.71 5.43 -20.55
N ALA A 39 11.62 5.07 -21.46
CA ALA A 39 12.97 5.65 -21.54
C ALA A 39 13.01 7.18 -21.72
N VAL A 40 11.91 7.80 -22.14
CA VAL A 40 11.78 9.25 -22.30
C VAL A 40 11.05 9.93 -21.14
N GLY A 41 10.84 9.22 -20.02
CA GLY A 41 10.24 9.76 -18.80
C GLY A 41 8.72 9.91 -18.84
N LYS A 42 8.04 9.32 -19.82
CA LYS A 42 6.57 9.26 -19.83
C LYS A 42 6.09 8.01 -19.12
N GLU A 43 5.08 8.16 -18.26
CA GLU A 43 4.41 7.02 -17.65
C GLU A 43 3.70 6.18 -18.73
N VAL A 44 3.86 4.87 -18.61
CA VAL A 44 3.22 3.85 -19.43
C VAL A 44 2.00 3.38 -18.64
N HIS A 45 0.82 3.76 -19.11
CA HIS A 45 -0.44 3.33 -18.53
C HIS A 45 -0.94 2.02 -19.11
N TYR A 46 -1.79 1.37 -18.31
CA TYR A 46 -2.45 0.10 -18.56
C TYR A 46 -3.96 0.31 -18.59
N THR A 47 -4.71 -0.72 -18.98
CA THR A 47 -6.18 -0.68 -19.00
C THR A 47 -6.75 -1.13 -17.65
N GLY A 48 -7.46 -0.23 -16.99
CA GLY A 48 -8.14 -0.47 -15.72
C GLY A 48 -9.43 -1.25 -15.88
N SER A 49 -10.04 -1.62 -14.76
CA SER A 49 -11.27 -2.43 -14.73
C SER A 49 -12.46 -1.77 -15.42
N SER A 50 -12.45 -0.45 -15.59
CA SER A 50 -13.49 0.31 -16.30
C SER A 50 -13.08 0.73 -17.72
N GLY A 51 -11.95 0.22 -18.22
CA GLY A 51 -11.37 0.61 -19.51
C GLY A 51 -10.58 1.92 -19.47
N ASP A 52 -10.37 2.48 -18.28
CA ASP A 52 -9.63 3.71 -18.05
C ASP A 52 -8.11 3.51 -18.06
N SER A 53 -7.37 4.61 -18.21
CA SER A 53 -5.91 4.63 -18.18
C SER A 53 -5.42 4.61 -16.73
N VAL A 54 -4.72 3.55 -16.33
CA VAL A 54 -4.28 3.34 -14.93
C VAL A 54 -2.78 3.00 -14.83
N PRO A 55 -2.13 3.22 -13.68
CA PRO A 55 -0.79 2.69 -13.41
C PRO A 55 -0.78 1.15 -13.40
N VAL A 56 0.41 0.54 -13.23
CA VAL A 56 0.60 -0.93 -13.30
C VAL A 56 -0.30 -1.67 -12.32
N THR A 57 -0.26 -1.27 -11.05
CA THR A 57 -1.05 -1.86 -9.98
C THR A 57 -1.08 -0.96 -8.76
N LYS A 58 -2.03 -1.23 -7.87
CA LYS A 58 -2.28 -0.49 -6.64
C LYS A 58 -2.53 -1.42 -5.48
N GLY A 59 -2.30 -0.92 -4.28
CA GLY A 59 -2.57 -1.60 -3.03
C GLY A 59 -3.06 -0.62 -1.97
N TRP A 60 -3.83 -1.14 -1.01
CA TRP A 60 -4.43 -0.35 0.06
C TRP A 60 -4.36 -1.11 1.38
N LEU A 61 -4.07 -0.40 2.46
CA LEU A 61 -4.20 -0.94 3.80
C LEU A 61 -4.59 0.16 4.78
N ARG A 62 -5.67 -0.08 5.53
CA ARG A 62 -5.93 0.63 6.78
C ARG A 62 -5.10 -0.01 7.88
N VAL A 63 -4.26 0.77 8.56
CA VAL A 63 -3.29 0.23 9.53
C VAL A 63 -3.99 -0.46 10.70
N SER A 64 -5.16 0.01 11.14
CA SER A 64 -5.92 -0.71 12.17
C SER A 64 -6.39 -2.11 11.75
N LEU A 65 -6.41 -2.41 10.45
CA LEU A 65 -6.78 -3.71 9.88
C LEU A 65 -5.54 -4.56 9.51
N ARG A 66 -4.34 -4.19 9.96
CA ARG A 66 -3.08 -4.84 9.57
C ARG A 66 -2.93 -6.31 9.97
N LYS A 67 -3.77 -6.83 10.89
CA LYS A 67 -3.66 -8.19 11.44
C LYS A 67 -3.67 -9.25 10.33
N VAL A 68 -2.58 -10.00 10.22
CA VAL A 68 -2.42 -11.13 9.29
C VAL A 68 -2.83 -12.44 9.99
N ASN A 69 -3.57 -13.27 9.28
CA ASN A 69 -3.93 -14.62 9.70
C ASN A 69 -2.92 -15.62 9.12
N HIS A 70 -1.84 -15.88 9.88
CA HIS A 70 -0.79 -16.80 9.47
C HIS A 70 -1.24 -18.26 9.41
N ASP A 71 -2.31 -18.63 10.13
CA ASP A 71 -2.87 -19.98 10.13
C ASP A 71 -3.76 -20.27 8.92
N SER A 72 -4.04 -19.26 8.09
CA SER A 72 -4.87 -19.45 6.89
C SER A 72 -4.14 -20.29 5.84
N PRO A 73 -4.80 -21.29 5.22
CA PRO A 73 -4.20 -22.05 4.11
C PRO A 73 -3.92 -21.18 2.87
N TYR A 74 -4.52 -20.00 2.80
CA TYR A 74 -4.35 -19.03 1.72
C TYR A 74 -3.26 -17.99 1.99
N HIS A 75 -2.66 -17.97 3.17
CA HIS A 75 -1.58 -17.03 3.48
C HIS A 75 -0.28 -17.43 2.78
N ARG A 76 0.42 -16.44 2.22
CA ARG A 76 1.82 -16.54 1.80
C ARG A 76 2.55 -15.28 2.26
N ASP A 77 3.87 -15.34 2.38
CA ASP A 77 4.67 -14.16 2.74
C ASP A 77 4.49 -13.00 1.74
N TYR A 78 4.30 -13.35 0.46
CA TYR A 78 4.00 -12.39 -0.62
C TYR A 78 2.49 -12.10 -0.81
N LEU A 79 1.63 -12.71 -0.01
CA LEU A 79 0.17 -12.59 -0.08
C LEU A 79 -0.44 -12.65 1.33
N PRO A 80 -0.31 -11.57 2.13
CA PRO A 80 -0.77 -11.55 3.51
C PRO A 80 -2.30 -11.69 3.59
N ARG A 81 -2.77 -12.76 4.25
CA ARG A 81 -4.20 -13.02 4.38
C ARG A 81 -4.78 -12.29 5.58
N ARG A 82 -5.79 -11.46 5.36
CA ARG A 82 -6.50 -10.71 6.40
C ARG A 82 -7.98 -11.06 6.41
N GLU A 83 -8.53 -11.35 7.60
CA GLU A 83 -9.92 -11.78 7.76
C GLU A 83 -10.91 -10.61 7.87
N TYR A 84 -10.42 -9.42 8.23
CA TYR A 84 -11.20 -8.18 8.37
C TYR A 84 -12.42 -8.30 9.31
N ARG A 85 -12.31 -9.12 10.36
CA ARG A 85 -13.36 -9.24 11.39
C ARG A 85 -13.33 -8.01 12.30
N SER A 86 -14.47 -7.65 12.87
CA SER A 86 -14.53 -6.56 13.86
C SER A 86 -13.62 -6.81 15.08
N SER A 87 -13.39 -8.09 15.43
CA SER A 87 -12.47 -8.52 16.49
C SER A 87 -10.99 -8.46 16.12
N ASP A 88 -10.66 -8.22 14.85
CA ASP A 88 -9.29 -8.21 14.35
C ASP A 88 -8.67 -6.80 14.31
N VAL A 89 -9.44 -5.78 14.70
CA VAL A 89 -8.98 -4.39 14.73
C VAL A 89 -7.87 -4.24 15.76
N LEU A 90 -6.70 -3.77 15.29
CA LEU A 90 -5.54 -3.46 16.11
C LEU A 90 -5.41 -1.94 16.26
N PRO A 91 -5.56 -1.36 17.46
CA PRO A 91 -5.46 0.09 17.66
C PRO A 91 -4.16 0.70 17.09
N VAL A 92 -4.27 1.97 16.68
CA VAL A 92 -3.16 2.80 16.22
C VAL A 92 -3.01 3.95 17.21
N ALA A 93 -1.87 4.00 17.87
CA ALA A 93 -1.55 5.00 18.87
C ALA A 93 -0.63 6.08 18.29
N ASN A 94 -0.76 7.29 18.83
CA ASN A 94 0.06 8.43 18.43
C ASN A 94 1.55 8.14 18.61
N GLY A 95 2.35 8.33 17.56
CA GLY A 95 3.80 8.17 17.56
C GLY A 95 4.31 6.72 17.63
N VAL A 96 3.43 5.72 17.72
CA VAL A 96 3.83 4.30 17.71
C VAL A 96 4.06 3.84 16.29
N ILE A 97 5.18 3.12 16.08
CA ILE A 97 5.57 2.58 14.78
C ILE A 97 4.93 1.21 14.59
N TYR A 98 4.38 1.00 13.39
CA TYR A 98 3.76 -0.25 12.97
C TYR A 98 4.38 -0.72 11.66
N GLU A 99 4.91 -1.94 11.66
CA GLU A 99 5.33 -2.63 10.44
C GLU A 99 4.11 -3.24 9.74
N CYS A 100 3.94 -2.94 8.45
CA CYS A 100 2.75 -3.29 7.70
C CYS A 100 3.07 -3.84 6.31
N ASP A 101 2.47 -4.99 5.96
CA ASP A 101 2.52 -5.56 4.61
C ASP A 101 1.31 -5.13 3.77
N VAL A 102 1.50 -4.26 2.80
CA VAL A 102 0.47 -3.82 1.86
C VAL A 102 0.53 -4.69 0.60
N GLU A 103 -0.50 -5.50 0.38
CA GLU A 103 -0.66 -6.24 -0.87
C GLU A 103 -0.99 -5.27 -2.00
N LEU A 104 -0.27 -5.37 -3.11
CA LEU A 104 -0.67 -4.78 -4.38
C LEU A 104 -1.39 -5.85 -5.20
N TRP A 105 -2.42 -5.43 -5.95
CA TRP A 105 -3.16 -6.34 -6.81
C TRP A 105 -2.25 -7.08 -7.79
N PRO A 106 -2.58 -8.34 -8.12
CA PRO A 106 -1.76 -9.13 -9.03
C PRO A 106 -1.63 -8.44 -10.39
N THR A 107 -0.42 -8.46 -10.93
CA THR A 107 -0.10 -7.80 -12.20
C THR A 107 0.75 -8.70 -13.09
N ASN A 108 0.74 -8.41 -14.39
CA ASN A 108 1.72 -8.93 -15.33
C ASN A 108 2.30 -7.75 -16.13
N MET A 109 3.62 -7.67 -16.21
CA MET A 109 4.27 -6.64 -17.00
C MET A 109 5.69 -7.03 -17.39
N VAL A 110 6.17 -6.44 -18.49
CA VAL A 110 7.57 -6.50 -18.90
C VAL A 110 8.16 -5.09 -18.86
N VAL A 111 9.22 -4.94 -18.07
CA VAL A 111 10.06 -3.74 -18.05
C VAL A 111 11.24 -3.96 -18.99
N GLU A 112 11.19 -3.28 -20.13
CA GLU A 112 12.25 -3.29 -21.14
C GLU A 112 13.48 -2.50 -20.69
N ALA A 113 14.63 -2.73 -21.34
CA ALA A 113 15.84 -1.98 -21.07
C ALA A 113 15.62 -0.46 -21.26
N GLY A 114 16.14 0.34 -20.33
CA GLY A 114 15.96 1.79 -20.31
C GLY A 114 14.62 2.28 -19.74
N ARG A 115 13.70 1.38 -19.40
CA ARG A 115 12.47 1.69 -18.64
C ARG A 115 12.69 1.45 -17.15
N TRP A 116 11.87 2.09 -16.31
CA TRP A 116 11.98 1.95 -14.86
C TRP A 116 10.62 1.96 -14.17
N LEU A 117 10.62 1.58 -12.89
CA LEU A 117 9.43 1.59 -12.04
C LEU A 117 9.52 2.75 -11.05
N VAL A 118 8.36 3.25 -10.65
CA VAL A 118 8.20 4.20 -9.54
C VAL A 118 7.27 3.57 -8.52
N PHE A 119 7.67 3.57 -7.26
CA PHE A 119 6.82 3.17 -6.15
C PHE A 119 6.39 4.41 -5.39
N GLU A 120 5.09 4.72 -5.46
CA GLU A 120 4.48 5.85 -4.78
C GLU A 120 3.74 5.36 -3.53
N VAL A 121 3.91 6.09 -2.43
CA VAL A 121 3.16 5.89 -1.19
C VAL A 121 2.40 7.18 -0.87
N ALA A 122 1.10 7.06 -0.61
CA ALA A 122 0.20 8.17 -0.35
C ALA A 122 -0.74 7.86 0.82
N SER A 123 -1.38 8.90 1.35
CA SER A 123 -2.40 8.81 2.41
C SER A 123 -3.83 8.83 1.86
N VAL A 124 -3.99 8.98 0.56
CA VAL A 124 -5.27 9.04 -0.17
C VAL A 124 -5.13 8.37 -1.54
N ASP A 125 -6.25 8.12 -2.20
CA ASP A 125 -6.25 7.57 -3.56
C ASP A 125 -5.44 8.43 -4.54
N THR A 126 -4.50 7.78 -5.22
CA THR A 126 -3.69 8.33 -6.31
C THR A 126 -4.45 8.37 -7.64
N GLU A 127 -3.83 8.97 -8.67
CA GLU A 127 -4.39 9.05 -10.02
C GLU A 127 -4.86 7.68 -10.56
N GLY A 128 -6.00 7.64 -11.25
CA GLY A 128 -6.60 6.39 -11.74
C GLY A 128 -7.48 5.66 -10.71
N ALA A 129 -7.90 6.31 -9.62
CA ALA A 129 -8.93 5.77 -8.71
C ALA A 129 -10.38 6.03 -9.19
N GLY A 130 -10.54 6.84 -10.23
CA GLY A 130 -11.85 7.17 -10.81
C GLY A 130 -12.83 7.77 -9.79
N LEU A 131 -14.08 7.29 -9.84
CA LEU A 131 -15.18 7.74 -8.99
C LEU A 131 -15.20 7.07 -7.61
N PHE A 132 -14.52 5.94 -7.45
CA PHE A 132 -14.58 5.11 -6.24
C PHE A 132 -13.43 5.45 -5.30
N LYS A 133 -13.57 6.58 -4.60
CA LYS A 133 -12.56 7.06 -3.64
C LYS A 133 -12.87 6.65 -2.20
N HIS A 134 -11.79 6.48 -1.44
CA HIS A 134 -11.75 6.21 -0.01
C HIS A 134 -11.80 7.52 0.79
N ASN A 135 -12.89 8.29 0.67
CA ASN A 135 -12.99 9.63 1.27
C ASN A 135 -14.29 9.88 2.06
N SER A 136 -15.07 8.83 2.35
CA SER A 136 -16.29 8.98 3.15
C SER A 136 -15.97 9.54 4.54
N PRO A 137 -16.57 10.68 4.96
CA PRO A 137 -16.31 11.29 6.27
C PRO A 137 -16.90 10.48 7.43
N ILE A 138 -17.80 9.54 7.15
CA ILE A 138 -18.33 8.61 8.15
C ILE A 138 -17.29 7.53 8.49
N ASP A 139 -16.57 7.04 7.47
CA ASP A 139 -15.55 6.00 7.64
C ASP A 139 -14.16 6.60 7.98
N ARG A 140 -13.89 7.82 7.53
CA ARG A 140 -12.66 8.59 7.77
C ARG A 140 -12.96 9.94 8.42
N PRO A 141 -13.51 9.96 9.64
CA PRO A 141 -13.77 11.21 10.33
C PRO A 141 -12.44 11.91 10.68
N PRO A 142 -12.35 13.25 10.58
CA PRO A 142 -11.14 14.00 10.92
C PRO A 142 -10.64 13.71 12.33
N SER A 143 -11.54 13.47 13.30
CA SER A 143 -11.19 13.11 14.68
C SER A 143 -10.31 11.85 14.81
N LYS A 144 -10.25 11.01 13.76
CA LYS A 144 -9.49 9.77 13.72
C LYS A 144 -8.30 9.81 12.73
N PHE A 145 -8.43 10.53 11.61
CA PHE A 145 -7.45 10.53 10.51
C PHE A 145 -6.70 11.85 10.33
N GLU A 146 -7.09 12.93 11.01
CA GLU A 146 -6.37 14.20 10.95
C GLU A 146 -5.04 14.10 11.71
N GLY A 147 -3.95 14.47 11.04
CA GLY A 147 -2.61 14.39 11.59
C GLY A 147 -1.56 14.33 10.48
N THR A 148 -0.34 13.93 10.84
CA THR A 148 0.75 13.69 9.90
C THR A 148 1.11 12.21 9.92
N ASN A 149 1.08 11.56 8.75
CA ASN A 149 1.56 10.20 8.59
C ASN A 149 3.05 10.22 8.27
N TYR A 150 3.79 9.27 8.82
CA TYR A 150 5.23 9.15 8.64
C TYR A 150 5.57 7.76 8.12
N ILE A 151 6.50 7.69 7.17
CA ILE A 151 7.27 6.49 6.86
C ILE A 151 8.55 6.56 7.67
N GLN A 152 8.83 5.52 8.45
CA GLN A 152 9.91 5.49 9.41
C GLN A 152 11.13 4.80 8.82
N PHE A 153 12.28 5.47 8.89
CA PHE A 153 13.57 4.93 8.45
C PHE A 153 14.53 4.91 9.64
N GLY A 154 15.35 3.87 9.74
CA GLY A 154 16.36 3.76 10.81
C GLY A 154 16.69 2.31 11.13
N GLU A 155 17.57 2.12 12.10
CA GLU A 155 17.94 0.79 12.60
C GLU A 155 16.71 0.05 13.12
N GLY A 156 16.50 -1.19 12.64
CA GLY A 156 15.36 -2.04 13.02
C GLY A 156 14.06 -1.80 12.26
N HIS A 157 14.02 -0.84 11.32
CA HIS A 157 12.85 -0.56 10.47
C HIS A 157 13.20 -0.73 9.00
N GLU A 158 12.62 -1.74 8.36
CA GLU A 158 12.83 -1.99 6.94
C GLU A 158 11.66 -1.46 6.12
N ASN A 159 11.96 -0.92 4.93
CA ASN A 159 10.93 -0.51 3.99
C ASN A 159 11.35 -1.03 2.62
N TYR A 160 10.56 -1.94 2.05
CA TYR A 160 10.89 -2.57 0.79
C TYR A 160 9.63 -3.01 0.03
N ILE A 161 9.82 -3.30 -1.25
CA ILE A 161 8.82 -3.95 -2.09
C ILE A 161 9.37 -5.28 -2.59
N VAL A 162 8.57 -6.33 -2.49
CA VAL A 162 8.86 -7.64 -3.08
C VAL A 162 8.13 -7.71 -4.42
N LEU A 163 8.89 -7.95 -5.50
CA LEU A 163 8.36 -8.10 -6.84
C LEU A 163 8.43 -9.57 -7.29
N PRO A 164 7.35 -10.15 -7.84
CA PRO A 164 7.32 -11.50 -8.36
C PRO A 164 8.01 -11.57 -9.74
N ILE A 165 9.34 -11.50 -9.73
CA ILE A 165 10.15 -11.49 -10.95
C ILE A 165 10.18 -12.91 -11.55
N ILE A 166 9.82 -13.03 -12.83
CA ILE A 166 10.01 -14.26 -13.60
C ILE A 166 11.46 -14.30 -14.09
N PRO A 167 12.25 -15.34 -13.74
CA PRO A 167 13.60 -15.49 -14.24
C PRO A 167 13.61 -15.58 -15.77
N GLY A 168 14.55 -14.89 -16.42
CA GLY A 168 14.81 -15.11 -17.84
C GLY A 168 15.35 -16.53 -18.07
N GLY A 169 14.95 -17.16 -19.16
CA GLY A 169 15.64 -18.35 -19.65
C GLY A 169 17.08 -17.98 -20.03
N SER A 170 18.05 -18.67 -19.45
CA SER A 170 19.46 -18.62 -19.86
C SER A 170 19.64 -19.21 -21.26
#